data_AF-A0AAX0VTI5-F1
#
_entry.id   AF-A0AAX0VTI5-F1
#
_cell.length_a   1.000
_cell.length_b   1.000
_cell.length_c   1.000
_cell.angle_alpha   90.00
_cell.angle_beta   90.00
_cell.angle_gamma   90.00
#
_symmetry.space_group_name_H-M   'P 1'
#
loop_
_entity.id
_entity.type
_entity.pdbx_description
1 polymer ?
#
loop_
_entity_poly.entity_id
_entity_poly.type
_entity_poly.pdbx_seq_one_letter_code
_entity_poly.pdbx_strand_id
1 'polypeptide(L)'
;MSNRSVLVYGPQGCGKSTHADAIAKALGLNKIHDDWEPDTPFAMLDTLILTNNCENHRPFTRRLMSFDQAMQIARQEGTIV
;
A
#
# COMPACT_ATOMS: atom_id res chain seq x y z
N MET A 1 -11.07 11.06 5.37
CA MET A 1 -11.39 9.85 4.57
C MET A 1 -11.02 10.14 3.13
N SER A 2 -10.18 9.27 2.54
CA SER A 2 -9.69 9.41 1.17
C SER A 2 -10.62 8.76 0.15
N ASN A 3 -10.81 9.39 -1.01
CA ASN A 3 -11.63 8.85 -2.11
C ASN A 3 -10.89 7.82 -2.98
N ARG A 4 -9.82 7.22 -2.44
CA ARG A 4 -9.02 6.21 -3.13
C ARG A 4 -8.39 5.22 -2.15
N SER A 5 -8.20 4.00 -2.64
CA SER A 5 -7.25 3.04 -2.09
C SER A 5 -5.97 2.99 -2.94
N VAL A 6 -4.87 2.58 -2.33
CA VAL A 6 -3.55 2.46 -2.98
C VAL A 6 -3.01 1.07 -2.72
N LEU A 7 -2.54 0.41 -3.77
CA LEU A 7 -1.87 -0.88 -3.66
C LEU A 7 -0.36 -0.69 -3.66
N VAL A 8 0.31 -1.28 -2.67
CA VAL A 8 1.76 -1.32 -2.53
C VAL A 8 2.22 -2.76 -2.63
N TYR A 9 3.11 -3.03 -3.58
CA TYR A 9 3.65 -4.36 -3.81
C TYR A 9 5.13 -4.43 -3.45
N GLY A 10 5.60 -5.61 -3.10
CA GLY A 10 7.02 -5.88 -2.91
C GLY A 10 7.24 -7.33 -2.45
N PRO A 11 8.47 -7.85 -2.51
CA PRO A 11 8.76 -9.22 -2.11
C PRO A 11 8.31 -9.55 -0.68
N GLN A 12 8.01 -10.83 -0.42
CA GLN A 12 7.75 -11.29 0.93
C GLN A 12 8.96 -10.96 1.84
N GLY A 13 8.69 -10.51 3.07
CA GLY A 13 9.73 -10.19 4.04
C GLY A 13 10.45 -8.84 3.83
N CYS A 14 10.08 -8.03 2.82
CA CYS A 14 10.70 -6.70 2.64
C CYS A 14 10.27 -5.63 3.68
N GLY A 15 9.37 -5.98 4.61
CA GLY A 15 8.95 -5.09 5.70
C GLY A 15 7.70 -4.25 5.42
N LYS A 16 6.88 -4.60 4.42
CA LYS A 16 5.60 -3.92 4.12
C LYS A 16 4.69 -3.82 5.35
N SER A 17 4.40 -4.95 5.97
CA SER A 17 3.53 -5.03 7.16
C SER A 17 4.09 -4.19 8.32
N THR A 18 5.42 -4.24 8.54
CA THR A 18 6.10 -3.45 9.57
C THR A 18 5.93 -1.94 9.39
N HIS A 19 5.86 -1.45 8.15
CA HIS A 19 5.75 -0.02 7.84
C HIS A 19 4.35 0.38 7.36
N ALA A 20 3.36 -0.51 7.47
CA ALA A 20 2.03 -0.31 6.92
C ALA A 20 1.37 0.96 7.46
N ASP A 21 1.43 1.18 8.78
CA ASP A 21 0.86 2.35 9.43
C ASP A 21 1.49 3.65 8.97
N ALA A 22 2.82 3.67 8.84
CA ALA A 22 3.54 4.87 8.41
C ALA A 22 3.22 5.20 6.94
N ILE A 23 3.20 4.18 6.07
CA ILE A 23 2.82 4.34 4.66
C ILE A 23 1.36 4.78 4.54
N ALA A 24 0.44 4.18 5.29
CA ALA A 24 -0.97 4.55 5.26
C ALA A 24 -1.15 6.02 5.68
N LYS A 25 -0.49 6.43 6.77
CA LYS A 25 -0.47 7.81 7.24
C LYS A 25 0.08 8.77 6.19
N ALA A 26 1.22 8.46 5.57
CA ALA A 26 1.83 9.29 4.53
C ALA A 26 0.94 9.43 3.29
N LEU A 27 0.16 8.40 2.96
CA LEU A 27 -0.78 8.42 1.84
C LEU A 27 -2.16 9.00 2.20
N GLY A 28 -2.37 9.38 3.46
CA GLY A 28 -3.65 9.89 3.98
C GLY A 28 -4.76 8.85 4.01
N LEU A 29 -4.43 7.58 4.21
CA LEU A 29 -5.34 6.43 4.25
C LEU A 29 -5.54 5.99 5.70
N ASN A 30 -6.76 5.60 6.06
CA ASN A 30 -7.12 5.25 7.44
C ASN A 30 -7.29 3.74 7.68
N LYS A 31 -7.22 2.93 6.62
CA LYS A 31 -7.38 1.48 6.68
C LYS A 31 -6.20 0.80 6.04
N ILE A 32 -5.90 -0.41 6.50
CA ILE A 32 -4.86 -1.27 5.95
C ILE A 32 -5.50 -2.64 5.65
N HIS A 33 -5.22 -3.17 4.48
CA HIS A 33 -5.50 -4.54 4.07
C HIS A 33 -4.16 -5.17 3.70
N ASP A 34 -3.65 -6.03 4.59
CA ASP A 34 -2.38 -6.74 4.39
C ASP A 34 -2.60 -8.10 3.71
N ASP A 35 -1.56 -8.60 3.03
CA ASP A 35 -1.56 -9.88 2.31
C ASP A 35 -2.72 -10.05 1.30
N TRP A 36 -2.97 -9.02 0.49
CA TRP A 36 -3.95 -9.10 -0.60
C TRP A 36 -3.47 -9.99 -1.74
N GLU A 37 -4.36 -10.84 -2.25
CA GLU A 37 -4.16 -11.69 -3.44
C GLU A 37 -5.11 -11.30 -4.58
N PRO A 38 -4.70 -11.48 -5.85
CA PRO A 38 -5.62 -11.37 -6.99
C PRO A 38 -6.82 -12.29 -6.75
N ASP A 39 -8.03 -11.79 -6.97
CA ASP A 39 -9.33 -12.43 -6.65
C ASP A 39 -9.86 -12.22 -5.22
N THR A 40 -9.10 -11.60 -4.32
CA THR A 40 -9.62 -11.20 -3.01
C THR A 40 -10.36 -9.86 -3.10
N PRO A 41 -11.60 -9.73 -2.58
CA PRO A 41 -12.30 -8.46 -2.50
C PRO A 41 -11.51 -7.42 -1.70
N PHE A 42 -11.52 -6.17 -2.13
CA PHE A 42 -10.85 -5.07 -1.43
C PHE A 42 -11.75 -3.83 -1.32
N ALA A 43 -11.47 -3.00 -0.33
CA ALA A 43 -12.15 -1.72 -0.17
C ALA A 43 -11.60 -0.70 -1.19
N MET A 44 -12.47 -0.16 -2.05
CA MET A 44 -12.06 0.77 -3.11
C MET A 44 -11.62 2.16 -2.62
N LEU A 45 -11.93 2.50 -1.36
CA LEU A 45 -11.70 3.81 -0.77
C LEU A 45 -10.95 3.69 0.56
N ASP A 46 -10.14 4.71 0.85
CA ASP A 46 -9.49 4.97 2.15
C ASP A 46 -8.62 3.84 2.71
N THR A 47 -8.10 2.96 1.84
CA THR A 47 -7.39 1.74 2.26
C THR A 47 -6.03 1.61 1.58
N LEU A 48 -4.98 1.40 2.38
CA LEU A 48 -3.69 0.89 1.93
C LEU A 48 -3.80 -0.61 1.75
N ILE A 49 -3.46 -1.12 0.58
CA ILE A 49 -3.50 -2.54 0.25
C ILE A 49 -2.07 -3.01 0.03
N LEU A 50 -1.66 -4.06 0.73
CA LEU A 50 -0.31 -4.61 0.61
C LEU A 50 -0.39 -5.98 -0.06
N THR A 51 0.55 -6.26 -0.96
CA THR A 51 0.65 -7.59 -1.60
C THR A 51 2.09 -8.00 -1.83
N ASN A 52 2.32 -9.31 -1.76
CA ASN A 52 3.58 -9.94 -2.15
C ASN A 52 3.63 -10.25 -3.65
N ASN A 53 2.48 -10.21 -4.33
CA ASN A 53 2.39 -10.51 -5.75
C ASN A 53 2.87 -9.31 -6.57
N CYS A 54 3.98 -9.49 -7.30
CA CYS A 54 4.56 -8.49 -8.21
C CYS A 54 3.95 -8.54 -9.63
N GLU A 55 3.03 -9.47 -9.86
CA GLU A 55 2.39 -9.72 -11.14
C GLU A 55 0.88 -9.46 -11.05
N ASN A 56 0.29 -9.02 -12.17
CA ASN A 56 -1.15 -8.86 -12.33
C ASN A 56 -1.86 -7.99 -11.26
N HIS A 57 -1.44 -6.73 -11.11
CA HIS A 57 -2.06 -5.76 -10.20
C HIS A 57 -3.37 -5.13 -10.73
N ARG A 58 -4.04 -5.71 -11.72
CA ARG A 58 -5.36 -5.21 -12.11
C ARG A 58 -6.31 -5.45 -10.94
N PRO A 59 -7.09 -4.45 -10.49
CA PRO A 59 -7.48 -3.21 -11.19
C PRO A 59 -6.68 -1.92 -10.87
N PHE A 60 -5.56 -1.98 -10.13
CA PHE A 60 -4.84 -0.81 -9.57
C PHE A 60 -3.91 -0.04 -10.51
N THR A 61 -4.11 -0.07 -11.83
CA THR A 61 -3.13 0.43 -12.83
C THR A 61 -2.68 1.89 -12.65
N ARG A 62 -3.47 2.75 -11.98
CA ARG A 62 -3.11 4.16 -11.68
C ARG A 62 -2.85 4.44 -10.19
N ARG A 63 -3.00 3.45 -9.32
CA ARG A 63 -2.95 3.59 -7.84
C ARG A 63 -2.08 2.48 -7.25
N LEU A 64 -0.98 2.19 -7.94
CA LEU A 64 0.00 1.14 -7.66
C LEU A 64 1.36 1.78 -7.47
N MET A 65 2.13 1.32 -6.49
CA MET A 65 3.54 1.68 -6.34
C MET A 65 4.33 0.56 -5.66
N SER A 66 5.65 0.52 -5.86
CA SER A 66 6.51 -0.41 -5.13
C SER A 66 6.63 -0.01 -3.67
N PHE A 67 7.02 -0.97 -2.82
CA PHE A 67 7.33 -0.69 -1.42
C PHE A 67 8.40 0.39 -1.26
N ASP A 68 9.43 0.39 -2.12
CA ASP A 68 10.48 1.41 -2.08
C ASP A 68 9.93 2.82 -2.35
N GLN A 69 9.03 2.96 -3.32
CA GLN A 69 8.36 4.23 -3.61
C GLN A 69 7.48 4.67 -2.43
N ALA A 70 6.74 3.75 -1.82
CA ALA A 70 5.95 4.04 -0.64
C ALA A 70 6.81 4.52 0.54
N MET A 71 7.97 3.90 0.76
CA MET A 71 8.92 4.31 1.79
C MET A 71 9.56 5.68 1.51
N GLN A 72 9.83 6.01 0.24
CA GLN A 72 10.29 7.35 -0.13
C GLN A 72 9.25 8.41 0.23
N ILE A 73 7.97 8.19 -0.09
CA ILE A 73 6.88 9.10 0.28
C ILE A 73 6.79 9.20 1.81
N ALA A 74 6.85 8.07 2.52
CA ALA A 74 6.73 8.05 3.97
C ALA A 74 7.86 8.82 4.68
N ARG A 75 9.08 8.80 4.13
CA ARG A 75 10.21 9.64 4.58
C ARG A 75 10.01 11.12 4.27
N GLN A 76 9.51 11.45 3.08
CA GLN A 76 9.23 12.84 2.68
C GLN A 76 8.16 13.48 3.58
N GLU A 77 7.15 12.72 3.95
CA GLU A 77 6.06 13.15 4.86
C GLU A 77 6.47 13.06 6.36
N GLY A 78 7.69 12.64 6.68
CA GLY A 78 8.18 12.54 8.06
C GLY A 78 7.45 11.51 8.92
N THR A 79 6.83 10.50 8.31
CA THR A 79 6.11 9.42 9.01
C THR A 79 7.02 8.27 9.43
N ILE A 80 8.23 8.23 8.89
CA ILE A 80 9.29 7.28 9.24
C ILE A 80 10.57 8.09 9.41
N VAL A 81 11.31 7.82 10.48
CA VAL A 81 12.61 8.43 10.81
C VAL A 81 13.78 7.64 10.23
#